data_AF-A0A6V8D6M1-F1
#
_entry.id   AF-A0A6V8D6M1-F1
#
_cell.length_a   1.000
_cell.length_b   1.000
_cell.length_c   1.000
_cell.angle_alpha   90.00
_cell.angle_beta   90.00
_cell.angle_gamma   90.00
#
_symmetry.space_group_name_H-M   'P 1'
#
loop_
_entity.id
_entity.type
_entity.pdbx_description
1 polymer ?
#
loop_
_entity_poly.entity_id
_entity_poly.type
_entity_poly.pdbx_seq_one_letter_code
_entity_poly.pdbx_strand_id
1 'polypeptide(L)'
;EDFPGLAKTLLANTFAQALGCKFKRVQFTPDLLPSDIMGTYMYDQKAGEFKLRAGPLFSNILLADEINRAPPKTQAALLEAMEEKQVTIEGITHKLPAPFVVIATQNPIEQEGTYPLPEAQMDRFLMKMSMGYPDRAEEKAILARRKLRGKDGHDVLQITSPKKVVAMQKALETVHV
;
A
#
# COMPACT_ATOMS: atom_id res chain seq x y z
N GLU A 1 -11.30 5.02 -8.61
CA GLU A 1 -11.09 6.26 -9.37
C GLU A 1 -11.30 7.41 -8.43
N ASP A 2 -10.42 8.41 -8.44
CA ASP A 2 -10.41 9.35 -7.33
C ASP A 2 -9.84 10.72 -7.63
N PHE A 3 -10.35 11.68 -6.88
CA PHE A 3 -9.89 13.04 -6.89
C PHE A 3 -8.66 13.23 -5.99
N PRO A 4 -7.69 14.07 -6.38
CA PRO A 4 -6.54 14.38 -5.55
C PRO A 4 -6.96 15.04 -4.23
N GLY A 5 -6.29 14.68 -3.12
CA GLY A 5 -6.45 15.36 -1.84
C GLY A 5 -7.48 14.77 -0.86
N LEU A 6 -8.11 13.64 -1.18
CA LEU A 6 -9.16 13.00 -0.35
C LEU A 6 -8.67 12.27 0.92
N ALA A 7 -7.54 12.68 1.50
CA ALA A 7 -6.99 12.13 2.73
C ALA A 7 -6.74 10.60 2.75
N LYS A 8 -6.68 9.93 1.58
CA LYS A 8 -6.41 8.49 1.48
C LYS A 8 -5.11 8.06 2.14
N THR A 9 -4.04 8.83 1.91
CA THR A 9 -2.76 8.60 2.56
C THR A 9 -2.88 8.67 4.07
N LEU A 10 -3.67 9.62 4.57
CA LEU A 10 -3.93 9.73 5.99
C LEU A 10 -4.73 8.51 6.49
N LEU A 11 -5.80 8.12 5.80
CA LEU A 11 -6.62 6.96 6.15
C LEU A 11 -5.80 5.66 6.19
N ALA A 12 -5.02 5.37 5.14
CA ALA A 12 -4.21 4.17 5.08
C ALA A 12 -3.12 4.16 6.18
N ASN A 13 -2.50 5.30 6.44
CA ASN A 13 -1.49 5.45 7.47
C ASN A 13 -2.09 5.32 8.88
N THR A 14 -3.23 5.97 9.17
CA THR A 14 -3.89 5.86 10.48
C THR A 14 -4.40 4.45 10.73
N PHE A 15 -4.92 3.79 9.70
CA PHE A 15 -5.31 2.38 9.79
C PHE A 15 -4.11 1.48 10.10
N ALA A 16 -2.98 1.68 9.43
CA ALA A 16 -1.76 0.94 9.73
C ALA A 16 -1.27 1.16 11.17
N GLN A 17 -1.27 2.42 11.65
CA GLN A 17 -0.87 2.75 13.02
C GLN A 17 -1.79 2.09 14.06
N ALA A 18 -3.10 2.15 13.87
CA ALA A 18 -4.07 1.49 14.76
C ALA A 18 -3.82 -0.02 14.86
N LEU A 19 -3.41 -0.66 13.75
CA LEU A 19 -3.10 -2.09 13.71
C LEU A 19 -1.68 -2.46 14.14
N GLY A 20 -0.80 -1.48 14.38
CA GLY A 20 0.63 -1.71 14.64
C GLY A 20 1.39 -2.21 13.40
N CYS A 21 0.85 -1.98 12.22
CA CYS A 21 1.38 -2.42 10.93
C CYS A 21 2.39 -1.42 10.36
N LYS A 22 3.42 -1.93 9.66
CA LYS A 22 4.34 -1.07 8.89
C LYS A 22 3.62 -0.52 7.66
N PHE A 23 3.59 0.80 7.52
CA PHE A 23 3.04 1.49 6.35
C PHE A 23 4.13 1.94 5.39
N LYS A 24 3.89 1.77 4.09
CA LYS A 24 4.66 2.43 3.04
C LYS A 24 3.71 3.00 1.98
N ARG A 25 4.14 4.10 1.37
CA ARG A 25 3.49 4.71 0.21
C ARG A 25 4.47 4.71 -0.95
N VAL A 26 3.98 4.37 -2.13
CA VAL A 26 4.72 4.43 -3.39
C VAL A 26 3.85 5.13 -4.40
N GLN A 27 4.41 6.13 -5.06
CA GLN A 27 3.82 6.75 -6.22
C GLN A 27 4.28 5.98 -7.45
N PHE A 28 3.35 5.45 -8.24
CA PHE A 28 3.68 4.80 -9.49
C PHE A 28 3.89 5.87 -10.56
N THR A 29 5.04 5.79 -11.24
CA THR A 29 5.48 6.73 -12.26
C THR A 29 5.97 5.96 -13.49
N PRO A 30 6.01 6.58 -14.68
CA PRO A 30 6.41 5.89 -15.92
C PRO A 30 7.84 5.31 -15.91
N ASP A 31 8.71 5.86 -15.07
CA ASP A 31 10.11 5.47 -14.89
C ASP A 31 10.33 4.44 -13.77
N LEU A 32 9.29 4.13 -12.98
CA LEU A 32 9.41 3.21 -11.84
C LEU A 32 9.72 1.79 -12.31
N LEU A 33 10.80 1.20 -11.81
CA LEU A 33 11.22 -0.16 -12.14
C LEU A 33 10.67 -1.18 -11.14
N PRO A 34 10.53 -2.47 -11.52
CA PRO A 34 10.17 -3.54 -10.59
C PRO A 34 11.11 -3.61 -9.37
N SER A 35 12.41 -3.39 -9.58
CA SER A 35 13.43 -3.39 -8.52
C SER A 35 13.20 -2.27 -7.49
N ASP A 36 12.58 -1.16 -7.86
CA ASP A 36 12.34 -0.05 -6.93
C ASP A 36 11.25 -0.39 -5.91
N ILE A 37 10.32 -1.28 -6.27
CA ILE A 37 9.26 -1.74 -5.36
C ILE A 37 9.62 -3.03 -4.63
N MET A 38 10.33 -3.94 -5.28
CA MET A 38 10.79 -5.21 -4.69
C MET A 38 12.00 -4.98 -3.78
N GLY A 39 12.95 -4.16 -4.19
CA GLY A 39 14.24 -4.01 -3.53
C GLY A 39 15.38 -4.53 -4.41
N THR A 40 16.60 -4.24 -3.99
CA THR A 40 17.82 -4.57 -4.72
C THR A 40 18.96 -4.91 -3.77
N TYR A 41 19.93 -5.69 -4.21
CA TYR A 41 21.15 -5.92 -3.46
C TYR A 41 22.13 -4.76 -3.69
N MET A 42 22.54 -4.11 -2.60
CA MET A 42 23.55 -3.05 -2.63
C MET A 42 24.78 -3.50 -1.88
N TYR A 43 25.96 -3.18 -2.42
CA TYR A 43 27.23 -3.47 -1.75
C TYR A 43 27.40 -2.57 -0.52
N ASP A 44 27.45 -3.18 0.66
CA ASP A 44 27.76 -2.50 1.92
C ASP A 44 29.27 -2.48 2.12
N GLN A 45 29.91 -1.34 1.83
CA GLN A 45 31.36 -1.17 1.94
C GLN A 45 31.92 -1.47 3.33
N LYS A 46 31.13 -1.28 4.40
CA LYS A 46 31.59 -1.53 5.77
C LYS A 46 31.60 -3.02 6.09
N ALA A 47 30.62 -3.76 5.55
CA ALA A 47 30.47 -5.19 5.78
C ALA A 47 31.20 -6.05 4.73
N GLY A 48 31.57 -5.47 3.58
CA GLY A 48 32.22 -6.18 2.49
C GLY A 48 31.30 -7.18 1.77
N GLU A 49 29.98 -7.02 1.91
CA GLU A 49 28.98 -7.95 1.37
C GLU A 49 27.83 -7.21 0.68
N PHE A 50 27.15 -7.91 -0.24
CA PHE A 50 25.92 -7.42 -0.83
C PHE A 50 24.75 -7.62 0.14
N LYS A 51 24.09 -6.53 0.54
CA LYS A 51 22.92 -6.56 1.42
C LYS A 51 21.66 -6.19 0.67
N LEU A 52 20.58 -6.90 0.99
CA LEU A 52 19.26 -6.56 0.47
C LEU A 52 18.83 -5.20 1.03
N ARG A 53 18.67 -4.23 0.14
CA ARG A 53 17.91 -3.02 0.40
C ARG A 53 16.45 -3.29 0.05
N ALA A 54 15.70 -3.71 1.06
CA ALA A 54 14.29 -4.05 0.94
C ALA A 54 13.46 -2.89 0.37
N GLY A 55 12.68 -3.18 -0.67
CA GLY A 55 11.75 -2.22 -1.27
C GLY A 55 10.50 -1.99 -0.41
N PRO A 56 9.62 -1.07 -0.83
CA PRO A 56 8.36 -0.75 -0.15
C PRO A 56 7.38 -1.93 -0.05
N LEU A 57 7.51 -2.97 -0.89
CA LEU A 57 6.73 -4.21 -0.76
C LEU A 57 6.96 -4.91 0.59
N PHE A 58 8.11 -4.70 1.25
CA PHE A 58 8.40 -5.20 2.60
C PHE A 58 7.71 -4.38 3.72
N SER A 59 6.44 -4.06 3.52
CA SER A 59 5.55 -3.40 4.49
C SER A 59 4.32 -4.28 4.75
N ASN A 60 3.52 -3.94 5.76
CA ASN A 60 2.26 -4.63 6.02
C ASN A 60 1.11 -4.02 5.23
N ILE A 61 1.10 -2.68 5.14
CA ILE A 61 0.12 -1.91 4.40
C ILE A 61 0.86 -1.04 3.40
N LEU A 62 0.63 -1.28 2.13
CA LEU A 62 1.18 -0.52 1.02
C LEU A 62 0.08 0.32 0.37
N LEU A 63 0.28 1.63 0.31
CA LEU A 63 -0.48 2.50 -0.59
C LEU A 63 0.28 2.64 -1.91
N ALA A 64 -0.25 2.04 -2.97
CA ALA A 64 0.27 2.12 -4.33
C ALA A 64 -0.57 3.15 -5.11
N ASP A 65 -0.06 4.38 -5.18
CA ASP A 65 -0.78 5.47 -5.84
C ASP A 65 -0.59 5.46 -7.36
N GLU A 66 -1.69 5.61 -8.09
CA GLU A 66 -1.75 5.73 -9.55
C GLU A 66 -1.04 4.57 -10.28
N ILE A 67 -1.37 3.33 -9.91
CA ILE A 67 -0.72 2.12 -10.43
C ILE A 67 -0.72 2.04 -11.96
N ASN A 68 -1.73 2.64 -12.60
CA ASN A 68 -1.86 2.73 -14.05
C ASN A 68 -0.89 3.73 -14.70
N ARG A 69 0.00 4.41 -13.95
CA ARG A 69 1.06 5.26 -14.53
C ARG A 69 2.39 4.53 -14.71
N ALA A 70 2.59 3.38 -14.06
CA ALA A 70 3.82 2.61 -14.22
C ALA A 70 3.72 1.64 -15.41
N PRO A 71 4.85 1.23 -16.00
CA PRO A 71 4.87 0.23 -17.06
C PRO A 71 4.25 -1.11 -16.61
N PRO A 72 3.68 -1.91 -17.55
CA PRO A 72 3.06 -3.19 -17.24
C PRO A 72 3.95 -4.16 -16.45
N LYS A 73 5.28 -4.10 -16.64
CA LYS A 73 6.23 -4.94 -15.89
C LYS A 73 6.25 -4.61 -14.39
N THR A 74 6.18 -3.34 -14.02
CA THR A 74 6.18 -2.89 -12.62
C THR A 74 4.82 -3.18 -11.97
N GLN A 75 3.73 -3.03 -12.73
CA GLN A 75 2.40 -3.47 -12.30
C GLN A 75 2.37 -4.97 -12.02
N ALA A 76 2.91 -5.79 -12.93
CA ALA A 76 2.98 -7.24 -12.77
C ALA A 76 3.76 -7.64 -11.51
N ALA A 77 4.89 -6.99 -11.22
CA ALA A 77 5.66 -7.26 -10.01
C ALA A 77 4.87 -6.96 -8.71
N LEU A 78 4.05 -5.91 -8.69
CA LEU A 78 3.15 -5.65 -7.57
C LEU A 78 2.08 -6.74 -7.44
N LEU A 79 1.45 -7.13 -8.55
CA LEU A 79 0.38 -8.12 -8.57
C LEU A 79 0.88 -9.52 -8.19
N GLU A 80 2.07 -9.89 -8.65
CA GLU A 80 2.73 -11.14 -8.24
C GLU A 80 3.01 -11.15 -6.73
N ALA A 81 3.54 -10.07 -6.19
CA ALA A 81 3.74 -9.91 -4.75
C ALA A 81 2.43 -9.98 -3.95
N MET A 82 1.34 -9.45 -4.51
CA MET A 82 0.00 -9.56 -3.93
C MET A 82 -0.52 -10.99 -3.91
N GLU A 83 -0.30 -11.77 -4.96
CA GLU A 83 -0.77 -13.14 -5.07
C GLU A 83 0.07 -14.08 -4.20
N GLU A 84 1.39 -14.06 -4.41
CA GLU A 84 2.34 -15.03 -3.85
C GLU A 84 2.79 -14.69 -2.43
N LYS A 85 2.53 -13.46 -1.96
CA LYS A 85 2.97 -12.94 -0.65
C LYS A 85 4.49 -13.06 -0.43
N GLN A 86 5.25 -13.02 -1.51
CA GLN A 86 6.72 -13.09 -1.54
C GLN A 86 7.26 -12.33 -2.75
N VAL A 87 8.56 -12.05 -2.75
CA VAL A 87 9.27 -11.46 -3.89
C VAL A 87 10.56 -12.22 -4.15
N THR A 88 10.94 -12.39 -5.41
CA THR A 88 12.22 -13.01 -5.77
C THR A 88 13.16 -11.96 -6.35
N ILE A 89 14.31 -11.77 -5.71
CA ILE A 89 15.31 -10.77 -6.09
C ILE A 89 16.61 -11.51 -6.36
N GLU A 90 17.10 -11.43 -7.59
CA GLU A 90 18.35 -12.11 -8.03
C GLU A 90 18.36 -13.62 -7.70
N GLY A 91 17.21 -14.29 -7.87
CA GLY A 91 17.05 -15.73 -7.62
C GLY A 91 16.83 -16.10 -6.15
N ILE A 92 16.84 -15.14 -5.23
CA ILE A 92 16.56 -15.38 -3.81
C ILE A 92 15.14 -14.91 -3.47
N THR A 93 14.31 -15.84 -2.99
CA THR A 93 12.93 -15.56 -2.61
C THR A 93 12.82 -15.11 -1.15
N HIS A 94 12.09 -14.02 -0.93
CA HIS A 94 11.85 -13.41 0.36
C HIS A 94 10.36 -13.30 0.64
N LYS A 95 9.90 -13.82 1.79
CA LYS A 95 8.50 -13.69 2.21
C LYS A 95 8.18 -12.26 2.65
N LEU A 96 7.02 -11.77 2.26
CA LEU A 96 6.53 -10.47 2.70
C LEU A 96 5.97 -10.52 4.12
N PRO A 97 5.98 -9.40 4.87
CA PRO A 97 5.40 -9.34 6.21
C PRO A 97 3.90 -9.67 6.22
N ALA A 98 3.45 -10.44 7.20
CA ALA A 98 2.02 -10.71 7.41
C ALA A 98 1.42 -9.80 8.51
N PRO A 99 0.21 -9.23 8.32
CA PRO A 99 -0.58 -9.27 7.08
C PRO A 99 0.06 -8.38 5.99
N PHE A 100 -0.16 -8.72 4.73
CA PHE A 100 0.25 -7.94 3.56
C PHE A 100 -0.99 -7.47 2.78
N VAL A 101 -1.24 -6.17 2.82
CA VAL A 101 -2.40 -5.53 2.20
C VAL A 101 -1.93 -4.39 1.29
N VAL A 102 -2.42 -4.40 0.06
CA VAL A 102 -2.19 -3.33 -0.91
C VAL A 102 -3.48 -2.55 -1.11
N ILE A 103 -3.38 -1.23 -0.91
CA ILE A 103 -4.42 -0.26 -1.28
C ILE A 103 -3.89 0.41 -2.55
N ALA A 104 -4.54 0.20 -3.67
CA ALA A 104 -4.13 0.79 -4.93
C ALA A 104 -5.07 1.90 -5.37
N THR A 105 -4.53 2.93 -6.01
CA THR A 105 -5.33 3.97 -6.67
C THR A 105 -4.97 4.01 -8.16
N GLN A 106 -5.90 4.49 -8.98
CA GLN A 106 -5.67 4.72 -10.41
C GLN A 106 -5.91 6.19 -10.69
N ASN A 107 -5.08 6.77 -11.54
CA ASN A 107 -5.33 8.08 -12.12
C ASN A 107 -6.54 7.95 -13.05
N PRO A 108 -7.64 8.69 -12.81
CA PRO A 108 -8.87 8.59 -13.61
C PRO A 108 -8.74 9.30 -14.98
N ILE A 109 -7.73 10.15 -15.16
CA ILE A 109 -7.55 10.89 -16.41
C ILE A 109 -6.64 10.08 -17.35
N GLU A 110 -7.22 9.55 -18.42
CA GLU A 110 -6.48 8.92 -19.53
C GLU A 110 -5.74 10.01 -20.32
N GLN A 111 -4.53 10.36 -19.88
CA GLN A 111 -3.56 11.13 -20.65
C GLN A 111 -2.52 10.20 -21.27
N GLU A 112 -1.75 10.69 -22.24
CA GLU A 112 -0.58 9.97 -22.75
C GLU A 112 0.31 9.50 -21.57
N GLY A 113 0.70 8.23 -21.58
CA GLY A 113 1.56 7.65 -20.55
C GLY A 113 0.84 6.92 -19.40
N THR A 114 -0.45 6.60 -19.53
CA THR A 114 -1.13 5.63 -18.64
C THR A 114 -1.30 4.25 -19.28
N TYR A 115 -1.06 3.20 -18.50
CA TYR A 115 -1.27 1.79 -18.82
C TYR A 115 -2.41 1.25 -17.94
N PRO A 116 -3.65 1.18 -18.45
CA PRO A 116 -4.78 0.69 -17.67
C PRO A 116 -4.56 -0.78 -17.29
N LEU A 117 -5.03 -1.16 -16.10
CA LEU A 117 -5.00 -2.57 -15.70
C LEU A 117 -6.11 -3.32 -16.46
N PRO A 118 -5.79 -4.42 -17.16
CA PRO A 118 -6.79 -5.33 -17.70
C PRO A 118 -7.74 -5.82 -16.60
N GLU A 119 -8.99 -6.14 -16.96
CA GLU A 119 -10.00 -6.64 -16.03
C GLU A 119 -9.51 -7.86 -15.24
N ALA A 120 -8.84 -8.80 -15.92
CA ALA A 120 -8.23 -9.97 -15.27
C ALA A 120 -7.15 -9.63 -14.21
N GLN A 121 -6.57 -8.43 -14.24
CA GLN A 121 -5.67 -7.94 -13.20
C GLN A 121 -6.41 -7.22 -12.08
N MET A 122 -7.48 -6.50 -12.41
CA MET A 122 -8.38 -5.88 -11.44
C MET A 122 -9.06 -6.91 -10.54
N ASP A 123 -9.36 -8.11 -11.06
CA ASP A 123 -9.96 -9.23 -10.31
C ASP A 123 -9.11 -9.71 -9.13
N ARG A 124 -7.80 -9.41 -9.11
CA ARG A 124 -6.93 -9.72 -7.96
C ARG A 124 -7.17 -8.80 -6.76
N PHE A 125 -7.95 -7.73 -6.91
CA PHE A 125 -8.33 -6.85 -5.82
C PHE A 125 -9.66 -7.31 -5.22
N LEU A 126 -9.64 -7.64 -3.92
CA LEU A 126 -10.82 -8.09 -3.18
C LEU A 126 -12.00 -7.10 -3.24
N MET A 127 -11.72 -5.80 -3.33
CA MET A 127 -12.74 -4.76 -3.28
C MET A 127 -12.32 -3.55 -4.13
N LYS A 128 -13.26 -3.01 -4.91
CA LYS A 128 -13.16 -1.69 -5.56
C LYS A 128 -14.00 -0.69 -4.77
N MET A 129 -13.40 0.41 -4.34
CA MET A 129 -14.07 1.50 -3.62
C MET A 129 -13.97 2.80 -4.41
N SER A 130 -14.98 3.67 -4.29
CA SER A 130 -14.92 5.06 -4.73
C SER A 130 -14.96 5.97 -3.50
N MET A 131 -14.04 6.93 -3.43
CA MET A 131 -14.04 7.94 -2.37
C MET A 131 -14.53 9.26 -2.97
N GLY A 132 -15.68 9.74 -2.50
CA GLY A 132 -16.18 11.06 -2.87
C GLY A 132 -15.52 12.17 -2.04
N TYR A 133 -15.78 13.42 -2.41
CA TYR A 133 -15.51 14.54 -1.50
C TYR A 133 -16.43 14.46 -0.28
N PRO A 134 -15.93 14.81 0.92
CA PRO A 134 -16.78 14.98 2.07
C PRO A 134 -17.83 16.06 1.76
N ASP A 135 -19.02 15.91 2.32
CA ASP A 135 -20.02 16.96 2.19
C ASP A 135 -19.61 18.21 3.00
N ARG A 136 -20.34 19.33 2.82
CA ARG A 136 -20.01 20.59 3.48
C ARG A 136 -20.05 20.50 5.02
N ALA A 137 -20.89 19.63 5.58
CA ALA A 137 -20.98 19.44 7.02
C ALA A 137 -19.79 18.63 7.55
N GLU A 138 -19.41 17.57 6.83
CA GLU A 138 -18.23 16.76 7.10
C GLU A 138 -16.94 17.58 6.98
N GLU A 139 -16.80 18.41 5.95
CA GLU A 139 -15.64 19.27 5.76
C GLU A 139 -15.50 20.27 6.93
N LYS A 140 -16.61 20.91 7.34
CA LYS A 140 -16.63 21.77 8.54
C LYS A 140 -16.20 21.01 9.79
N ALA A 141 -16.65 19.77 9.96
CA ALA A 141 -16.28 18.94 11.10
C ALA A 141 -14.78 18.57 11.07
N ILE A 142 -14.22 18.25 9.91
CA ILE A 142 -12.79 17.98 9.71
C ILE A 142 -11.97 19.21 10.11
N LEU A 143 -12.35 20.40 9.62
CA LEU A 143 -11.67 21.66 9.97
C LEU A 143 -11.76 21.99 11.46
N ALA A 144 -12.94 21.80 12.07
CA ALA A 144 -13.13 22.01 13.50
C ALA A 144 -12.24 21.07 14.33
N ARG A 145 -12.21 19.77 13.99
CA ARG A 145 -11.34 18.78 14.66
C ARG A 145 -9.86 19.11 14.50
N ARG A 146 -9.42 19.55 13.31
CA ARG A 146 -8.04 20.01 13.10
C ARG A 146 -7.71 21.22 13.97
N LYS A 147 -8.60 22.22 14.02
CA LYS A 147 -8.43 23.43 14.83
C LYS A 147 -8.32 23.10 16.32
N LEU A 148 -9.17 22.21 16.83
CA LEU A 148 -9.11 21.76 18.23
C LEU A 148 -7.82 21.00 18.55
N ARG A 149 -7.32 20.19 17.61
CA ARG A 149 -6.08 19.43 17.79
C ARG A 149 -4.83 20.31 17.78
N GLY A 150 -4.84 21.42 17.04
CA GLY A 150 -3.74 22.38 17.00
C GLY A 150 -2.45 21.90 16.33
N LYS A 151 -2.46 20.71 15.70
CA LYS A 151 -1.33 20.16 14.93
C LYS A 151 -1.82 19.36 13.72
N ASP A 152 -0.98 19.28 12.70
CA ASP A 152 -1.31 18.52 11.48
C ASP A 152 -1.33 17.01 11.72
N GLY A 153 -0.38 16.50 12.50
CA GLY A 153 -0.31 15.08 12.86
C GLY A 153 -1.53 14.60 13.65
N HIS A 154 -1.86 13.31 13.49
CA HIS A 154 -2.92 12.64 14.22
C HIS A 154 -2.32 11.71 15.27
N ASP A 155 -2.81 11.77 16.51
CA ASP A 155 -2.46 10.78 17.53
C ASP A 155 -3.38 9.58 17.35
N VAL A 156 -2.80 8.46 16.95
CA VAL A 156 -3.53 7.20 16.76
C VAL A 156 -3.05 6.21 17.79
N LEU A 157 -3.96 5.73 18.63
CA LEU A 157 -3.68 4.66 19.57
C LEU A 157 -3.57 3.34 18.79
N GLN A 158 -2.47 2.62 18.98
CA GLN A 158 -2.36 1.25 18.50
C GLN A 158 -3.25 0.34 19.38
N ILE A 159 -4.25 -0.28 18.77
CA ILE A 159 -5.24 -1.12 19.47
C ILE A 159 -4.95 -2.63 19.34
N THR A 160 -4.08 -3.02 18.42
CA THR A 160 -3.72 -4.43 18.17
C THR A 160 -2.29 -4.58 17.66
N SER A 161 -1.92 -5.73 17.10
CA SER A 161 -0.62 -5.96 16.47
C SER A 161 -0.77 -6.79 15.20
N PRO A 162 0.21 -6.75 14.27
CA PRO A 162 0.19 -7.54 13.03
C PRO A 162 -0.04 -9.04 13.29
N LYS A 163 0.63 -9.58 14.31
CA LYS A 163 0.45 -10.99 14.73
C LYS A 163 -0.98 -11.29 15.17
N LYS A 164 -1.60 -10.39 15.94
CA LYS A 164 -3.00 -10.54 16.37
C LYS A 164 -3.96 -10.43 15.19
N VAL A 165 -3.71 -9.55 14.23
CA VAL A 165 -4.52 -9.43 13.00
C VAL A 165 -4.50 -10.73 12.20
N VAL A 166 -3.32 -11.33 12.00
CA VAL A 166 -3.21 -12.63 11.31
C VAL A 166 -3.94 -13.73 12.09
N ALA A 167 -3.85 -13.73 13.43
CA ALA A 167 -4.60 -14.68 14.25
C ALA A 167 -6.12 -14.50 14.10
N MET A 168 -6.61 -13.26 14.03
CA MET A 168 -8.03 -12.96 13.77
C MET A 168 -8.48 -13.46 12.40
N GLN A 169 -7.67 -13.26 11.34
CA GLN A 169 -7.96 -13.80 10.00
C GLN A 169 -8.12 -15.31 10.02
N LYS A 170 -7.19 -16.02 10.69
CA LYS A 170 -7.24 -17.49 10.81
C LYS A 170 -8.44 -17.97 11.63
N ALA A 171 -8.89 -17.19 12.61
CA ALA A 171 -10.05 -17.56 13.42
C ALA A 171 -11.35 -17.61 12.61
N LEU A 172 -11.46 -16.84 11.52
CA LEU A 172 -12.65 -16.88 10.65
C LEU A 172 -12.87 -18.26 10.02
N GLU A 173 -11.80 -18.98 9.70
CA GLU A 173 -11.86 -20.37 9.18
C GLU A 173 -12.44 -21.38 10.18
N THR A 174 -12.53 -21.00 11.45
CA THR A 174 -13.07 -21.86 12.52
C THR A 174 -14.54 -21.59 12.82
N VAL A 175 -15.13 -20.57 12.19
CA VAL A 175 -16.54 -20.24 12.33
C VAL A 175 -17.35 -21.17 11.42
N HIS A 176 -18.10 -22.10 12.03
CA HIS A 176 -19.08 -22.91 11.31
C HIS A 176 -20.28 -22.04 10.93
N VAL A 177 -20.67 -22.09 9.65
CA VAL A 177 -21.90 -21.46 9.11
C VAL A 177 -22.95 -22.53 8.92
#